data_AF-A0AAV5IFN4-F1
#
_entry.id   AF-A0AAV5IFN4-F1
#
_cell.length_a   1.000
_cell.length_b   1.000
_cell.length_c   1.000
_cell.angle_alpha   90.00
_cell.angle_beta   90.00
_cell.angle_gamma   90.00
#
_symmetry.space_group_name_H-M   'P 1'
#
loop_
_entity.id
_entity.type
_entity.pdbx_description
1 polymer ?
#
loop_
_entity_poly.entity_id
_entity_poly.type
_entity_poly.pdbx_seq_one_letter_code
_entity_poly.pdbx_strand_id
1 'polypeptide(L)'
;MLLSSDVAKVACVLVYCIIAPLLEETVYRGFLLRSLASRMNWQQAVAISAIIFSAAHFSGENFLQLFIIGCVLGCSYCWTGDLSSSIVIHSLYNALTLMMSLLS
;
A
#
# COMPACT_ATOMS: atom_id res chain seq x y z
N MET A 1 -12.49 5.48 -28.98
CA MET A 1 -11.23 5.34 -29.74
C MET A 1 -10.02 5.97 -29.03
N LEU A 2 -10.14 7.11 -28.33
CA LEU A 2 -9.02 7.74 -27.58
C LEU A 2 -8.54 7.01 -26.31
N LEU A 3 -9.19 5.90 -25.95
CA LEU A 3 -8.84 5.01 -24.82
C LEU A 3 -8.30 3.65 -25.32
N SER A 4 -7.95 3.52 -26.61
CA SER A 4 -7.45 2.25 -27.16
C SER A 4 -5.97 2.02 -26.86
N SER A 5 -5.72 0.86 -26.26
CA SER A 5 -4.48 0.09 -26.09
C SER A 5 -3.36 0.60 -25.17
N ASP A 6 -2.82 1.81 -25.31
CA ASP A 6 -1.52 2.11 -24.68
C ASP A 6 -1.55 3.27 -23.68
N VAL A 7 -2.27 4.34 -23.99
CA VAL A 7 -2.43 5.48 -23.07
C VAL A 7 -3.14 5.04 -21.78
N ALA A 8 -4.17 4.20 -21.90
CA ALA A 8 -4.89 3.65 -20.76
C ALA A 8 -3.99 2.76 -19.88
N LYS A 9 -3.10 1.96 -20.48
CA LYS A 9 -2.14 1.12 -19.75
C LYS A 9 -1.13 1.96 -19.00
N VAL A 10 -0.55 2.98 -19.66
CA VAL A 10 0.39 3.90 -19.02
C VAL A 10 -0.28 4.63 -17.85
N ALA A 11 -1.51 5.12 -18.05
CA ALA A 11 -2.28 5.76 -16.98
C ALA A 11 -2.54 4.80 -15.81
N CYS A 12 -2.95 3.55 -16.08
CA CYS A 12 -3.11 2.52 -15.04
C CYS A 12 -1.83 2.28 -14.26
N VAL A 13 -0.68 2.12 -14.94
CA VAL A 13 0.62 1.91 -14.27
C VAL A 13 0.97 3.10 -13.38
N LEU A 14 0.81 4.33 -13.88
CA LEU A 14 1.11 5.53 -13.09
C LEU A 14 0.21 5.63 -11.86
N VAL A 15 -1.09 5.44 -12.03
CA VAL A 15 -2.04 5.54 -10.92
C VAL A 15 -1.83 4.42 -9.92
N TYR A 16 -1.77 3.17 -10.37
CA TYR A 16 -1.71 1.98 -9.51
C TYR A 16 -0.36 1.79 -8.82
N CYS A 17 0.75 2.09 -9.50
CA CYS A 17 2.09 1.82 -8.99
C CYS A 17 2.75 3.05 -8.35
N ILE A 18 2.26 4.27 -8.59
CA ILE A 18 2.91 5.50 -8.07
C ILE A 18 1.93 6.32 -7.25
N ILE A 19 0.83 6.78 -7.85
CA ILE A 19 -0.06 7.74 -7.19
C ILE A 19 -0.80 7.09 -6.01
N ALA A 20 -1.35 5.90 -6.19
CA ALA A 20 -2.06 5.18 -5.13
C ALA A 20 -1.11 4.86 -3.95
N PRO A 21 0.06 4.21 -4.14
CA PRO A 21 1.00 3.98 -3.06
C PRO A 21 1.43 5.27 -2.33
N LEU A 22 1.69 6.36 -3.05
CA LEU A 22 2.06 7.63 -2.43
C LEU A 22 0.96 8.15 -1.49
N LEU A 23 -0.29 8.16 -1.95
CA LEU A 23 -1.44 8.63 -1.17
C LEU A 23 -1.73 7.71 0.01
N GLU A 24 -1.76 6.40 -0.24
CA GLU A 24 -2.05 5.39 0.76
C GLU A 24 -0.99 5.39 1.86
N GLU A 25 0.30 5.37 1.52
CA GLU A 25 1.36 5.39 2.54
C GLU A 25 1.33 6.68 3.35
N THR A 26 1.04 7.83 2.72
CA THR A 26 0.89 9.10 3.44
C THR A 26 -0.22 9.03 4.48
N VAL A 27 -1.38 8.45 4.13
CA VAL A 27 -2.54 8.33 5.03
C VAL A 27 -2.30 7.26 6.10
N TYR A 28 -1.94 6.05 5.69
CA TYR A 28 -1.88 4.92 6.61
C TYR A 28 -0.61 4.89 7.44
N ARG A 29 0.56 5.25 6.88
CA ARG A 29 1.86 5.17 7.57
C ARG A 29 2.24 6.53 8.14
N GLY A 30 2.19 7.56 7.29
CA GLY A 30 2.53 8.93 7.68
C GLY A 30 1.61 9.53 8.75
N PHE A 31 0.31 9.25 8.68
CA PHE A 31 -0.68 9.78 9.60
C PHE A 31 -1.21 8.73 10.59
N LEU A 32 -1.91 7.70 10.13
CA LEU A 32 -2.63 6.77 11.01
C LEU A 32 -1.68 5.97 11.92
N LEU A 33 -0.71 5.26 11.36
CA LEU A 33 0.26 4.47 12.10
C LEU A 33 1.06 5.36 13.07
N ARG A 34 1.54 6.51 12.60
CA ARG A 34 2.26 7.47 13.44
C ARG A 34 1.42 7.96 14.62
N SER A 35 0.13 8.25 14.38
CA SER A 35 -0.81 8.66 15.42
C SER A 35 -1.05 7.54 16.44
N LEU A 36 -1.30 6.32 15.97
CA LEU A 36 -1.49 5.15 16.84
C LEU A 36 -0.23 4.87 17.68
N ALA A 37 0.94 4.84 17.06
CA ALA A 37 2.23 4.58 17.71
C ALA A 37 2.60 5.65 18.76
N SER A 38 2.00 6.85 18.70
CA SER A 38 2.16 7.86 19.76
C SER A 38 1.39 7.54 21.05
N ARG A 39 0.45 6.58 20.99
CA ARG A 39 -0.45 6.21 22.10
C ARG A 39 -0.30 4.76 22.57
N MET A 40 0.35 3.90 21.78
CA MET A 40 0.48 2.47 22.05
C MET A 40 1.79 1.89 21.48
N ASN A 41 2.08 0.64 21.80
CA ASN A 41 3.25 -0.05 21.28
C ASN A 41 3.21 -0.15 19.75
N TRP A 42 4.35 0.07 19.09
CA TRP A 42 4.43 0.16 17.64
C TRP A 42 3.94 -1.12 16.95
N GLN A 43 4.15 -2.30 17.53
CA GLN A 43 3.67 -3.57 16.95
C GLN A 43 2.14 -3.62 16.89
N GLN A 44 1.45 -3.15 17.94
CA GLN A 44 -0.01 -3.06 17.96
C GLN A 44 -0.51 -2.00 16.99
N ALA A 45 0.17 -0.86 16.90
CA ALA A 45 -0.14 0.20 15.95
C ALA A 45 -0.03 -0.29 14.50
N VAL A 46 1.02 -1.07 14.17
CA VAL A 46 1.19 -1.70 12.85
C VAL A 46 0.04 -2.65 12.55
N ALA A 47 -0.31 -3.54 13.48
CA ALA A 47 -1.40 -4.49 13.27
C ALA A 47 -2.75 -3.79 13.04
N ILE A 48 -3.09 -2.79 13.84
CA ILE A 48 -4.33 -2.02 13.70
C ILE A 48 -4.33 -1.24 12.38
N SER A 49 -3.23 -0.56 12.04
CA SER A 49 -3.11 0.17 10.78
C SER A 49 -3.24 -0.76 9.57
N ALA A 50 -2.66 -1.96 9.63
CA ALA A 50 -2.75 -2.95 8.54
C ALA A 50 -4.17 -3.54 8.39
N ILE A 51 -4.89 -3.75 9.51
CA ILE A 51 -6.30 -4.16 9.48
C ILE A 51 -7.15 -3.08 8.81
N ILE A 52 -6.98 -1.81 9.20
CA ILE A 52 -7.74 -0.69 8.63
C ILE A 52 -7.42 -0.53 7.14
N PHE A 53 -6.13 -0.60 6.76
CA PHE A 53 -5.69 -0.60 5.37
C PHE A 53 -6.39 -1.69 4.55
N SER A 54 -6.35 -2.93 5.03
CA SER A 54 -6.97 -4.06 4.34
C SER A 54 -8.50 -3.93 4.24
N ALA A 55 -9.16 -3.51 5.32
CA ALA A 55 -10.61 -3.32 5.34
C ALA A 55 -11.08 -2.21 4.37
N ALA A 56 -10.29 -1.14 4.21
CA ALA A 56 -10.60 -0.03 3.31
C ALA A 56 -10.60 -0.42 1.82
N HIS A 57 -10.05 -1.57 1.46
CA HIS A 57 -10.09 -2.10 0.09
C HIS A 57 -11.38 -2.84 -0.25
N PHE A 58 -12.27 -3.06 0.75
CA PHE A 58 -13.57 -3.72 0.57
C PHE A 58 -13.51 -5.08 -0.17
N SER A 59 -12.40 -5.80 -0.06
CA SER A 59 -12.20 -7.10 -0.69
C SER A 59 -11.97 -8.18 0.36
N GLY A 60 -12.97 -9.03 0.57
CA GLY A 60 -12.88 -10.14 1.51
C GLY A 60 -11.84 -11.18 1.09
N GLU A 61 -11.75 -11.49 -0.20
CA GLU A 61 -10.80 -12.47 -0.76
C GLU A 61 -9.35 -12.02 -0.58
N ASN A 62 -9.07 -10.73 -0.81
CA ASN A 62 -7.72 -10.18 -0.69
C ASN A 62 -7.39 -9.69 0.72
N PHE A 63 -8.31 -9.79 1.68
CA PHE A 63 -8.15 -9.19 3.01
C PHE A 63 -6.87 -9.69 3.71
N LEU A 64 -6.64 -11.00 3.71
CA LEU A 64 -5.46 -11.57 4.37
C LEU A 64 -4.15 -11.14 3.68
N GLN A 65 -4.15 -11.13 2.34
CA GLN A 65 -3.01 -10.69 1.54
C GLN A 65 -2.68 -9.21 1.81
N LEU A 66 -3.69 -8.34 1.77
CA LEU A 66 -3.57 -6.90 2.04
C LEU A 66 -3.16 -6.62 3.48
N PHE A 67 -3.62 -7.42 4.43
CA PHE A 67 -3.18 -7.32 5.82
C PHE A 67 -1.70 -7.66 5.98
N ILE A 68 -1.22 -8.73 5.33
CA ILE A 68 0.19 -9.15 5.39
C ILE A 68 1.11 -8.09 4.79
N ILE A 69 0.84 -7.63 3.56
CA ILE A 69 1.63 -6.53 2.96
C ILE A 69 1.50 -5.26 3.81
N GLY A 70 0.32 -5.01 4.37
CA GLY A 70 0.06 -3.90 5.28
C GLY A 70 1.01 -3.88 6.49
N CYS A 71 1.23 -5.06 7.09
CA CYS A 71 2.19 -5.26 8.18
C CYS A 71 3.63 -5.03 7.73
N VAL A 72 4.03 -5.57 6.56
CA VAL A 72 5.38 -5.39 6.03
C VAL A 72 5.71 -3.91 5.82
N LEU A 73 4.78 -3.16 5.22
CA LEU A 73 4.91 -1.72 5.01
C LEU A 73 5.00 -0.97 6.34
N GLY A 74 4.12 -1.29 7.31
CA GLY A 74 4.17 -0.68 8.64
C GLY A 74 5.48 -0.95 9.39
N CYS A 75 5.98 -2.19 9.36
CA CYS A 75 7.27 -2.55 9.94
C CYS A 75 8.43 -1.82 9.25
N SER A 76 8.41 -1.72 7.92
CA SER A 76 9.42 -1.00 7.15
C SER A 76 9.48 0.48 7.57
N TYR A 77 8.33 1.15 7.70
CA TYR A 77 8.27 2.51 8.22
C TYR A 77 8.81 2.62 9.65
N CYS A 78 8.40 1.73 10.55
CA CYS A 78 8.84 1.76 11.95
C CYS A 78 10.35 1.51 12.11
N TRP A 79 10.96 0.69 11.25
CA TRP A 79 12.39 0.39 11.33
C TRP A 79 13.27 1.46 10.67
N THR A 80 12.82 2.02 9.56
CA THR A 80 13.60 3.03 8.82
C THR A 80 13.36 4.44 9.31
N GLY A 81 12.19 4.72 9.90
CA GLY A 81 11.73 6.06 10.22
C GLY A 81 11.40 6.92 8.99
N ASP A 82 11.45 6.35 7.78
CA ASP A 82 11.27 7.05 6.51
C ASP A 82 10.08 6.47 5.75
N LEU A 83 9.20 7.37 5.29
CA LEU A 83 8.03 7.03 4.50
C LEU A 83 8.42 6.53 3.10
N SER A 84 9.56 6.99 2.56
CA SER A 84 10.03 6.61 1.22
C SER A 84 10.22 5.09 1.10
N SER A 85 10.69 4.43 2.17
CA SER A 85 10.90 2.99 2.21
C SER A 85 9.61 2.21 1.95
N SER A 86 8.52 2.62 2.61
CA SER A 86 7.22 1.97 2.48
C SER A 86 6.59 2.28 1.13
N ILE A 87 6.72 3.51 0.64
CA ILE A 87 6.26 3.88 -0.72
C ILE A 87 6.95 3.00 -1.76
N VAL A 88 8.27 2.85 -1.70
CA VAL A 88 9.02 2.04 -2.68
C VAL A 88 8.60 0.57 -2.63
N ILE A 89 8.48 -0.02 -1.43
CA ILE A 89 8.05 -1.42 -1.29
C ILE A 89 6.62 -1.60 -1.81
N HIS A 90 5.71 -0.67 -1.50
CA HIS A 90 4.32 -0.73 -1.94
C HIS A 90 4.21 -0.57 -3.46
N SER A 91 4.92 0.40 -4.04
CA SER A 91 5.02 0.59 -5.49
C SER A 91 5.56 -0.65 -6.20
N LEU A 92 6.60 -1.29 -5.67
CA LEU A 92 7.15 -2.53 -6.23
C LEU A 92 6.15 -3.69 -6.13
N TYR A 93 5.48 -3.82 -5.00
CA TYR A 93 4.44 -4.83 -4.80
C TYR A 93 3.31 -4.66 -5.83
N ASN A 94 2.78 -3.43 -5.97
CA ASN A 94 1.74 -3.13 -6.95
C ASN A 94 2.21 -3.37 -8.38
N ALA A 95 3.45 -2.98 -8.72
CA ALA A 95 4.01 -3.24 -10.04
C ALA A 95 4.09 -4.74 -10.35
N LEU A 96 4.52 -5.57 -9.38
CA LEU A 96 4.56 -7.01 -9.53
C LEU A 96 3.16 -7.62 -9.68
N THR A 97 2.20 -7.22 -8.84
CA THR A 97 0.81 -7.71 -8.93
C THR A 97 0.18 -7.33 -10.27
N LEU A 98 0.38 -6.09 -10.73
CA LEU A 98 -0.12 -5.62 -12.02
C LEU A 98 0.51 -6.39 -13.17
N MET A 99 1.83 -6.62 -13.13
CA MET A 99 2.53 -7.41 -14.14
C MET A 99 1.98 -8.84 -14.20
N MET A 100 1.80 -9.49 -13.06
CA MET A 100 1.23 -10.84 -13.00
C MET A 100 -0.20 -10.88 -13.56
N SER A 101 -1.02 -9.88 -13.22
CA SER A 101 -2.38 -9.75 -13.75
C SER A 101 -2.43 -9.49 -15.27
N LEU A 102 -1.37 -8.93 -15.87
CA LEU A 102 -1.29 -8.72 -17.32
C LEU A 102 -0.76 -9.95 -18.06
N LEU A 103 -0.09 -10.87 -17.37
CA LEU A 103 0.47 -12.11 -17.92
C LEU A 103 -0.47 -13.31 -17.77
N SER A 104 -1.45 -13.24 -16.86
CA SER A 104 -2.53 -14.21 -16.65
C SER A 104 -3.67 -14.04 -17.64
#